data_AF-A0A4Q1KIH0-F1
#
_entry.id   AF-A0A4Q1KIH0-F1
#
_cell.length_a   1.000
_cell.length_b   1.000
_cell.length_c   1.000
_cell.angle_alpha   90.00
_cell.angle_beta   90.00
_cell.angle_gamma   90.00
#
_symmetry.space_group_name_H-M   'P 1'
#
loop_
_entity.id
_entity.type
_entity.pdbx_description
1 polymer ?
#
loop_
_entity_poly.entity_id
_entity_poly.type
_entity_poly.pdbx_seq_one_letter_code
_entity_poly.pdbx_strand_id
1 'polypeptide(L)' 'MKNLADQIIDALGGTTAVAKMVKAPVSTVHSWRKIGIPTSRMAHLELIAEVNGITLPSTEAAA' A
#
# COMPACT_ATOMS: atom_id res chain seq x y z
N MET A 1 -1.94 11.64 -12.43
CA MET A 1 -1.37 10.30 -12.69
C MET A 1 -1.33 9.55 -11.37
N LYS A 2 -1.85 8.32 -11.32
CA LYS A 2 -1.75 7.46 -10.11
C LYS A 2 -0.36 6.83 -10.07
N ASN A 3 0.38 7.05 -8.98
CA ASN A 3 1.67 6.40 -8.79
C ASN A 3 1.50 4.99 -8.21
N LEU A 4 2.60 4.26 -8.04
CA LEU A 4 2.56 2.90 -7.50
C LEU A 4 1.91 2.85 -6.11
N ALA A 5 2.18 3.84 -5.25
CA ALA A 5 1.57 3.93 -3.93
C ALA A 5 0.04 4.06 -4.01
N ASP A 6 -0.49 4.87 -4.94
CA ASP A 6 -1.93 4.95 -5.18
C ASP A 6 -2.53 3.60 -5.56
N GLN A 7 -1.87 2.87 -6.47
CA GLN A 7 -2.37 1.59 -6.96
C GLN A 7 -2.36 0.52 -5.87
N ILE A 8 -1.29 0.44 -5.07
CA ILE A 8 -1.19 -0.49 -3.92
C ILE A 8 -2.27 -0.17 -2.89
N ILE A 9 -2.42 1.11 -2.52
CA ILE A 9 -3.41 1.51 -1.50
C ILE A 9 -4.83 1.25 -2.03
N ASP A 10 -5.11 1.50 -3.31
CA ASP A 10 -6.42 1.21 -3.91
C ASP A 10 -6.70 -0.30 -3.96
N ALA A 11 -5.71 -1.13 -4.32
CA ALA A 11 -5.83 -2.59 -4.35
C ALA A 11 -6.15 -3.18 -2.97
N LEU A 12 -5.65 -2.56 -1.90
CA LEU A 12 -5.90 -2.94 -0.51
C LEU A 12 -7.20 -2.34 0.07
N GLY A 13 -8.08 -1.78 -0.76
CA GLY A 13 -9.38 -1.24 -0.34
C GLY A 13 -9.35 0.24 0.08
N GLY A 14 -8.28 0.96 -0.26
CA GLY A 14 -8.17 2.40 -0.08
C GLY A 14 -7.52 2.84 1.24
N THR A 15 -7.32 4.15 1.36
CA THR A 15 -6.53 4.78 2.44
C THR A 15 -7.02 4.41 3.83
N THR A 16 -8.34 4.44 4.06
CA THR A 16 -8.92 4.14 5.37
C THR A 16 -8.81 2.67 5.74
N ALA A 17 -8.97 1.76 4.77
CA ALA A 17 -8.82 0.32 5.01
C ALA A 17 -7.36 0.01 5.38
N VAL A 18 -6.41 0.49 4.58
CA VAL A 18 -4.97 0.33 4.83
C VAL A 18 -4.58 0.91 6.19
N ALA A 19 -5.06 2.11 6.54
CA ALA A 19 -4.78 2.74 7.83
C ALA A 19 -5.20 1.87 9.02
N LYS A 20 -6.37 1.22 8.94
CA LYS A 20 -6.84 0.27 9.97
C LYS A 20 -5.95 -0.97 10.03
N MET A 21 -5.59 -1.54 8.87
CA MET A 21 -4.78 -2.77 8.81
C MET A 21 -3.38 -2.57 9.37
N VAL A 22 -2.73 -1.44 9.05
CA VAL A 22 -1.35 -1.16 9.49
C VAL A 22 -1.26 -0.39 10.80
N LYS A 23 -2.41 -0.10 11.42
CA LYS A 23 -2.54 0.69 12.66
C LYS A 23 -1.79 2.02 12.60
N ALA A 24 -2.02 2.79 11.54
CA ALA A 24 -1.45 4.12 11.36
C ALA A 24 -2.55 5.17 11.15
N PRO A 25 -2.29 6.46 11.41
CA PRO A 25 -3.23 7.52 11.06
C PRO A 25 -3.59 7.53 9.57
N VAL A 26 -4.84 7.85 9.24
CA VAL A 26 -5.31 7.98 7.84
C VAL A 26 -4.49 9.03 7.08
N SER A 27 -4.10 10.12 7.75
CA SER A 27 -3.23 11.16 7.17
C SER A 27 -1.85 10.62 6.80
N THR A 28 -1.29 9.70 7.57
CA THR A 28 -0.02 9.03 7.27
C THR A 28 -0.14 8.20 6.00
N VAL A 29 -1.17 7.36 5.88
CA VAL A 29 -1.39 6.56 4.67
C VAL A 29 -1.70 7.45 3.46
N HIS A 30 -2.46 8.53 3.65
CA HIS A 30 -2.71 9.50 2.58
C HIS A 30 -1.41 10.17 2.12
N SER A 31 -0.47 10.45 3.02
CA SER A 31 0.82 11.04 2.66
C SER A 31 1.65 10.12 1.78
N TRP A 32 1.55 8.79 1.95
CA TRP A 32 2.27 7.81 1.12
C TRP A 32 1.89 7.88 -0.36
N ARG A 33 0.66 8.29 -0.67
CA ARG A 33 0.24 8.56 -2.06
C ARG A 33 1.01 9.71 -2.69
N LYS A 34 1.60 10.60 -1.89
CA LYS A 34 2.41 11.72 -2.38
C LYS A 34 3.91 11.44 -2.30
N ILE A 35 4.35 10.84 -1.19
CA ILE A 35 5.78 10.68 -0.86
C ILE A 35 6.33 9.27 -1.11
N GLY A 36 5.46 8.32 -1.48
CA GLY A 36 5.79 6.90 -1.59
C GLY A 36 5.50 6.12 -0.30
N ILE A 37 5.32 4.81 -0.44
CA ILE A 37 5.17 3.89 0.70
C ILE A 37 6.58 3.55 1.21
N PRO A 38 6.88 3.73 2.51
CA PRO A 38 8.16 3.32 3.07
C PRO A 38 8.39 1.81 2.92
N THR A 39 9.63 1.39 2.62
CA THR A 39 9.98 -0.03 2.48
C THR A 39 9.61 -0.87 3.71
N SER A 40 9.77 -0.32 4.92
CA SER A 40 9.37 -1.01 6.17
C SER A 40 7.85 -1.25 6.28
N ARG A 41 7.05 -0.49 5.54
CA ARG A 41 5.60 -0.68 5.44
C ARG A 41 5.23 -1.60 4.28
N MET A 42 6.01 -1.63 3.19
CA MET A 42 5.77 -2.54 2.07
C MET A 42 5.73 -4.01 2.50
N ALA A 43 6.70 -4.48 3.29
CA ALA A 43 6.70 -5.87 3.78
C ALA A 43 5.42 -6.23 4.56
N HIS A 44 4.86 -5.27 5.32
CA HIS A 44 3.59 -5.47 6.01
C HIS A 44 2.40 -5.52 5.04
N LEU A 45 2.40 -4.66 4.01
CA LEU A 45 1.33 -4.61 3.01
C LEU A 45 1.32 -5.85 2.11
N GLU A 46 2.49 -6.38 1.78
CA GLU A 46 2.65 -7.65 1.06
C GLU A 46 2.07 -8.81 1.87
N LEU A 47 2.37 -8.88 3.16
CA LEU A 47 1.84 -9.91 4.06
C LEU A 47 0.31 -9.81 4.19
N ILE A 48 -0.22 -8.58 4.28
CA ILE A 48 -1.67 -8.34 4.26
C ILE A 48 -2.25 -8.82 2.93
N ALA A 49 -1.63 -8.49 1.80
CA ALA A 49 -2.13 -8.86 0.50
C ALA A 49 -2.15 -10.39 0.32
N GLU A 50 -1.08 -11.08 0.73
CA GLU A 50 -0.99 -12.54 0.72
C GLU A 50 -2.11 -13.19 1.53
N VAL A 51 -2.31 -12.76 2.78
CA VAL A 51 -3.37 -13.29 3.66
C VAL A 51 -4.78 -13.05 3.09
N ASN A 52 -4.97 -11.97 2.33
CA ASN A 52 -6.26 -11.63 1.72
C ASN A 52 -6.40 -12.12 0.27
N GLY A 53 -5.41 -12.81 -0.29
CA GLY A 53 -5.41 -13.24 -1.69
C GLY A 53 -5.42 -12.08 -2.70
N ILE A 54 -4.94 -10.91 -2.31
CA ILE A 54 -4.88 -9.71 -3.15
C ILE A 54 -3.57 -9.73 -3.93
N THR A 55 -3.63 -9.59 -5.25
CA THR A 55 -2.44 -9.34 -6.06
C THR A 55 -2.11 -7.86 -6.05
N LEU A 56 -0.98 -7.48 -5.44
CA LEU A 56 -0.50 -6.11 -5.51
C LEU A 56 0.14 -5.82 -6.87
N PRO A 57 -0.01 -4.61 -7.41
CA PRO A 57 0.75 -4.19 -8.58
C PRO A 57 2.23 -4.23 -8.21
N SER A 58 2.99 -5.07 -8.93
CA SER A 58 4.41 -5.32 -8.65
C SER A 58 5.23 -4.04 -8.76
N THR A 59 6.22 -3.89 -7.87
CA THR A 59 7.31 -2.92 -8.05
C THR A 59 8.28 -3.35 -9.17
N GLU A 60 8.20 -4.61 -9.62
CA GLU A 60 9.10 -5.19 -10.62
C GLU A 60 8.58 -5.03 -12.06
N ALA A 61 8.96 -3.91 -12.66
CA ALA A 61 9.52 -3.89 -14.02
C ALA A 61 11.04 -3.70 -13.92
N ALA A 62 11.71 -4.58 -13.18
CA ALA A 62 13.18 -4.60 -13.05
C ALA A 62 13.64 -6.06 -13.14
N ALA A 63 13.73 -6.54 -14.37
CA ALA A 63 14.68 -7.57 -14.79
C ALA A 63 15.85 -6.88 -15.50
#